data_AF-A0AAW4GDJ7-F1
#
_entry.id   AF-A0AAW4GDJ7-F1
#
_cell.length_a   1.000
_cell.length_b   1.000
_cell.length_c   1.000
_cell.angle_alpha   90.00
_cell.angle_beta   90.00
_cell.angle_gamma   90.00
#
_symmetry.space_group_name_H-M   'P 1'
#
loop_
_entity.id
_entity.type
_entity.pdbx_description
1 polymer ?
#
loop_
_entity_poly.entity_id
_entity_poly.type
_entity_poly.pdbx_seq_one_letter_code
_entity_poly.pdbx_strand_id
1 'polypeptide(L)'
;MTAAQARVWKECATNMPWLNAAHRLLLRQVCILAARMETGEPLSVSSTHALSAMLSKLGATPTDESKVSHSQDEQDADERFFH
;
A
#
# COMPACT_ATOMS: atom_id res chain seq x y z
N MET A 1 -15.65 7.42 5.59
CA MET A 1 -14.81 6.44 6.33
C MET A 1 -14.99 6.71 7.81
N THR A 2 -14.96 5.67 8.64
CA THR A 2 -14.93 5.82 10.11
C THR A 2 -13.57 6.37 10.56
N ALA A 3 -13.45 6.77 11.83
CA ALA A 3 -12.18 7.25 12.39
C ALA A 3 -11.08 6.18 12.34
N ALA A 4 -11.41 4.91 12.61
CA ALA A 4 -10.47 3.79 12.50
C ALA A 4 -10.02 3.59 11.04
N GLN A 5 -10.95 3.58 10.08
CA GLN A 5 -10.60 3.48 8.65
C GLN A 5 -9.72 4.65 8.19
N ALA A 6 -9.94 5.87 8.70
CA ALA A 6 -9.14 7.04 8.37
C ALA A 6 -7.72 6.97 8.94
N ARG A 7 -7.53 6.37 10.13
CA ARG A 7 -6.20 6.10 10.69
C ARG A 7 -5.43 5.11 9.82
N VAL A 8 -6.05 3.98 9.46
CA VAL A 8 -5.45 3.01 8.53
C VAL A 8 -5.09 3.64 7.19
N TRP A 9 -5.97 4.48 6.63
CA TRP A 9 -5.67 5.18 5.37
C TRP A 9 -4.44 6.07 5.49
N LYS A 10 -4.33 6.83 6.58
CA LYS A 10 -3.19 7.72 6.80
C LYS A 10 -1.89 6.93 6.92
N GLU A 11 -1.92 5.81 7.65
CA GLU A 11 -0.79 4.91 7.77
C GLU A 11 -0.40 4.32 6.41
N CYS A 12 -1.36 3.78 5.67
CA CYS A 12 -1.16 3.24 4.34
C CYS A 12 -0.56 4.26 3.36
N ALA A 13 -1.11 5.49 3.32
CA ALA A 13 -0.61 6.56 2.45
C ALA A 13 0.79 7.05 2.86
N THR A 14 1.13 6.96 4.14
CA THR A 14 2.47 7.29 4.65
C THR A 14 3.49 6.22 4.27
N ASN A 15 3.11 4.94 4.40
CA ASN A 15 4.01 3.81 4.19
C ASN A 15 4.11 3.36 2.72
N MET A 16 3.17 3.77 1.88
CA MET A 16 3.15 3.45 0.44
C MET A 16 3.14 4.73 -0.39
N PRO A 17 4.26 5.48 -0.47
CA PRO A 17 4.33 6.76 -1.19
C PRO A 17 4.08 6.65 -2.70
N TRP A 18 4.17 5.44 -3.27
CA TRP A 18 3.88 5.18 -4.69
C TRP A 18 2.38 5.14 -5.03
N LEU A 19 1.49 5.20 -4.03
CA LEU A 19 0.06 5.16 -4.29
C LEU A 19 -0.44 6.41 -5.03
N ASN A 20 -1.03 6.20 -6.20
CA ASN A 20 -1.80 7.20 -6.93
C ASN A 20 -3.32 6.94 -6.92
N ALA A 21 -4.08 7.81 -7.60
CA ALA A 21 -5.54 7.76 -7.66
C ALA A 21 -6.14 6.45 -8.21
N ALA A 22 -5.39 5.69 -9.02
CA ALA A 22 -5.85 4.40 -9.55
C ALA A 22 -6.03 3.35 -8.43
N HIS A 23 -5.25 3.43 -7.35
CA HIS A 23 -5.31 2.48 -6.24
C HIS A 23 -6.49 2.71 -5.29
N ARG A 24 -7.22 3.83 -5.43
CA ARG A 24 -8.20 4.30 -4.43
C ARG A 24 -9.25 3.25 -4.03
N LEU A 25 -9.66 2.38 -4.95
CA LEU A 25 -10.67 1.35 -4.67
C LEU A 25 -10.08 0.21 -3.84
N LEU A 26 -8.89 -0.28 -4.19
CA LEU A 26 -8.17 -1.29 -3.40
C LEU A 26 -7.83 -0.75 -2.01
N LEU A 27 -7.29 0.47 -1.95
CA LEU A 27 -6.94 1.11 -0.68
C LEU A 27 -8.17 1.27 0.24
N ARG A 28 -9.33 1.63 -0.32
CA ARG A 28 -10.56 1.75 0.47
C ARG A 28 -10.99 0.41 1.07
N GLN A 29 -10.85 -0.69 0.33
CA GLN A 29 -11.16 -2.03 0.85
C GLN A 29 -10.17 -2.47 1.93
N VAL A 30 -8.88 -2.18 1.76
CA VAL A 30 -7.86 -2.39 2.80
C VAL A 30 -8.22 -1.63 4.07
N CYS A 31 -8.60 -0.34 3.96
CA CYS A 31 -8.98 0.47 5.12
C CYS A 31 -10.18 -0.14 5.89
N ILE A 32 -11.16 -0.70 5.18
CA ILE A 32 -12.33 -1.32 5.80
C ILE A 32 -11.92 -2.59 6.57
N LEU A 33 -11.13 -3.47 5.95
CA LEU A 33 -10.78 -4.76 6.56
C LEU A 33 -9.73 -4.63 7.67
N ALA A 34 -8.69 -3.82 7.48
CA ALA A 34 -7.67 -3.62 8.50
C ALA A 34 -8.20 -2.86 9.72
N ALA A 35 -9.12 -1.92 9.55
CA ALA A 35 -9.75 -1.24 10.69
C ALA A 35 -10.54 -2.20 11.60
N ARG A 36 -11.07 -3.31 11.06
CA ARG A 36 -11.72 -4.35 11.87
C ARG A 36 -10.74 -5.03 12.83
N MET A 37 -9.49 -5.22 12.40
CA MET A 37 -8.43 -5.76 13.26
C MET A 37 -8.16 -4.83 14.45
N GLU A 38 -8.17 -3.52 14.22
CA GLU A 38 -7.98 -2.53 15.29
C GLU A 38 -9.15 -2.43 16.26
N THR A 39 -10.39 -2.61 15.77
CA THR A 39 -11.60 -2.49 16.61
C THR A 39 -12.00 -3.78 17.31
N GLY A 40 -11.25 -4.88 17.09
CA GLY A 40 -11.59 -6.21 17.60
C GLY A 40 -12.78 -6.85 16.89
N GLU A 41 -13.21 -6.30 15.76
CA GLU A 41 -14.24 -6.91 14.92
C GLU A 41 -13.69 -8.19 14.26
N PRO A 42 -14.41 -9.32 14.32
CA PRO A 42 -13.96 -10.57 13.72
C PRO A 42 -13.75 -10.45 12.20
N LEU A 43 -12.63 -10.98 11.72
CA LEU A 43 -12.39 -11.23 10.30
C LEU A 43 -12.58 -12.70 10.00
N SER A 44 -13.37 -12.99 8.96
CA SER A 44 -13.42 -14.34 8.39
C SER A 44 -12.11 -14.68 7.70
N VAL A 45 -11.81 -15.98 7.56
CA VAL A 45 -10.67 -16.47 6.77
C VAL A 45 -10.67 -15.89 5.35
N SER A 46 -11.83 -15.84 4.71
CA SER A 46 -12.00 -15.22 3.37
C SER A 46 -11.67 -13.73 3.35
N SER A 47 -12.02 -12.99 4.41
CA SER A 47 -11.69 -11.56 4.53
C SER A 47 -10.19 -11.35 4.72
N THR A 48 -9.54 -12.21 5.51
CA THR A 48 -8.08 -12.18 5.71
C THR A 48 -7.33 -12.50 4.41
N HIS A 49 -7.77 -13.50 3.65
CA HIS A 49 -7.20 -13.79 2.34
C HIS A 49 -7.42 -12.64 1.35
N ALA A 50 -8.61 -12.03 1.34
CA ALA A 50 -8.88 -10.87 0.49
C ALA A 50 -7.96 -9.68 0.85
N LEU A 51 -7.76 -9.41 2.14
CA LEU A 51 -6.85 -8.37 2.62
C LEU A 51 -5.41 -8.64 2.14
N SER A 52 -4.90 -9.86 2.33
CA SER A 52 -3.57 -10.26 1.86
C SER A 52 -3.40 -10.07 0.33
N ALA A 53 -4.40 -10.48 -0.46
CA ALA A 53 -4.37 -10.31 -1.91
C ALA A 53 -4.40 -8.83 -2.35
N MET A 54 -5.12 -7.97 -1.63
CA MET A 54 -5.15 -6.54 -1.92
C MET A 54 -3.82 -5.86 -1.55
N LEU A 55 -3.22 -6.23 -0.43
CA LEU A 55 -1.90 -5.72 -0.02
C LEU A 55 -0.82 -6.08 -1.05
N SER A 56 -0.81 -7.32 -1.56
CA SER A 56 0.10 -7.70 -2.65
C SER A 56 -0.13 -6.88 -3.92
N LYS A 57 -1.40 -6.64 -4.32
CA LYS A 57 -1.71 -5.78 -5.48
C LYS A 57 -1.32 -4.31 -5.28
N LEU A 58 -1.23 -3.85 -4.04
CA LEU A 58 -0.76 -2.50 -3.69
C LEU A 58 0.76 -2.41 -3.55
N GLY A 59 1.49 -3.52 -3.70
CA GLY A 59 2.94 -3.55 -3.46
C GLY A 59 3.31 -3.42 -1.99
N ALA A 60 2.40 -3.75 -1.08
CA ALA A 60 2.51 -3.51 0.36
C ALA A 60 3.01 -4.74 1.15
N THR A 61 3.53 -5.76 0.47
CA THR A 61 4.09 -6.95 1.14
C THR A 61 5.61 -6.81 1.27
N PRO A 62 6.26 -7.47 2.25
CA PRO A 62 7.72 -7.38 2.41
C PRO A 62 8.52 -7.78 1.15
N THR A 63 7.96 -8.70 0.35
CA THR A 63 8.54 -9.09 -0.94
C THR A 63 8.42 -7.99 -2.00
N ASP A 64 7.37 -7.18 -1.93
CA ASP A 64 7.13 -6.06 -2.85
C ASP A 64 7.92 -4.81 -2.45
N GLU A 65 8.10 -4.56 -1.15
CA GLU A 65 8.94 -3.45 -0.63
C GLU A 65 10.37 -3.52 -1.16
N SER A 66 10.93 -4.74 -1.29
CA SER A 66 12.26 -4.97 -1.90
C SER A 66 12.33 -4.69 -3.42
N LYS A 67 11.20 -4.52 -4.09
CA LYS A 67 11.07 -4.29 -5.54
C LYS A 67 10.57 -2.90 -5.89
N VAL A 68 10.10 -2.14 -4.90
CA VAL A 68 9.86 -0.71 -5.07
C VAL A 68 11.25 -0.09 -5.19
N SER A 69 11.63 0.24 -6.43
CA SER A 69 12.77 1.14 -6.66
C SER A 69 12.45 2.43 -5.90
N HIS A 70 13.00 2.57 -4.70
CA HIS A 70 13.33 3.88 -4.20
C HIS A 70 14.26 4.41 -5.27
N SER A 71 13.76 5.30 -6.13
CA SER A 71 14.59 6.07 -7.04
C SER A 71 15.58 6.84 -6.17
N GLN A 72 16.66 6.15 -5.80
CA GLN A 72 17.96 6.75 -5.64
C GLN A 72 18.16 7.49 -6.94
N ASP A 73 18.54 8.76 -6.86
CA ASP A 73 18.90 9.58 -8.01
C ASP A 73 19.89 8.81 -8.89
N GLU A 74 19.37 8.01 -9.81
CA GLU A 74 20.10 7.50 -10.95
C GLU A 74 20.26 8.74 -11.82
N GLN A 75 21.31 9.51 -11.53
CA GLN A 75 21.95 10.32 -12.56
C GLN A 75 22.15 9.35 -13.71
N ASP A 76 21.36 9.58 -14.77
CA ASP A 76 21.33 8.74 -15.94
C ASP A 76 22.78 8.62 -16.41
N ALA A 77 23.36 7.42 -16.31
CA ALA A 77 24.78 7.22 -16.62
C ALA A 77 25.09 7.65 -18.07
N ASP A 78 24.04 7.71 -18.89
CA ASP A 78 24.08 8.14 -20.27
C ASP A 78 24.11 9.68 -20.45
N GLU A 79 23.73 10.50 -19.45
CA GLU A 79 23.86 11.98 -19.52
C GLU A 79 25.32 12.41 -19.79
N ARG A 80 26.30 11.59 -19.40
CA ARG A 80 27.73 11.87 -19.65
C ARG A 80 28.12 11.77 -21.14
N PHE A 81 27.29 11.18 -22.00
CA PHE A 81 27.56 11.05 -23.44
C PHE A 81 26.87 12.13 -24.29
N PHE A 82 26.05 13.00 -23.70
CA PHE A 82 25.30 14.05 -24.40
C PHE A 82 25.78 15.48 -24.12
N HIS A 83 26.97 15.65 -23.51
CA HIS A 83 27.64 16.94 -23.28
C HIS A 83 28.86 17.16 -24.17
#